data_AF-A0AAD2CDJ2-F1
#
_entry.id   AF-A0AAD2CDJ2-F1
#
_cell.length_a   1.000
_cell.length_b   1.000
_cell.length_c   1.000
_cell.angle_alpha   90.00
_cell.angle_beta   90.00
_cell.angle_gamma   90.00
#
_symmetry.space_group_name_H-M   'P 1'
#
loop_
_entity.id
_entity.type
_entity.pdbx_description
1 polymer ?
#
loop_
_entity_poly.entity_id
_entity_poly.type
_entity_poly.pdbx_seq_one_letter_code
_entity_poly.pdbx_strand_id
1 'polypeptide(L)'
;MTNELPIGESKTTDETMGNSSEKKTAVSFSNIQIREYPIIVGDNPAIMTGTPITIDWEHVEEFDCSIDDYEQAKPKPRNMLELRLPARNRDEILKSQGFSLKDRQVGKKAANTTRRQRRRTSETMNLSIVQESIEKAKRAALNATIYRSRKQKEREFLKEFISKSPSVKPKTIASTDFTNDTVDFTTETVPEGS
;
A
#
# COMPACT_ATOMS: atom_id res chain seq x y z
N MET A 1 -10.29 -70.78 58.92
CA MET A 1 -11.52 -70.71 58.11
C MET A 1 -11.66 -69.28 57.64
N THR A 2 -12.18 -69.10 56.41
CA THR A 2 -12.26 -67.89 55.56
C THR A 2 -10.99 -67.53 54.78
N ASN A 3 -10.93 -68.15 53.59
CA ASN A 3 -10.30 -67.67 52.36
C ASN A 3 -10.81 -66.29 51.96
N GLU A 4 -10.07 -65.53 51.14
CA GLU A 4 -10.44 -64.82 49.88
C GLU A 4 -9.15 -64.13 49.34
N LEU A 5 -8.46 -64.75 48.36
CA LEU A 5 -8.37 -64.43 46.92
C LEU A 5 -7.61 -63.13 46.53
N PRO A 6 -6.53 -63.22 45.71
CA PRO A 6 -5.81 -62.07 45.18
C PRO A 6 -6.49 -61.51 43.91
N ILE A 7 -6.59 -60.18 43.83
CA ILE A 7 -7.12 -59.45 42.68
C ILE A 7 -6.11 -59.53 41.53
N GLY A 8 -6.53 -60.14 40.42
CA GLY A 8 -5.74 -60.27 39.20
C GLY A 8 -5.56 -58.94 38.49
N GLU A 9 -4.32 -58.60 38.18
CA GLU A 9 -3.97 -57.54 37.24
C GLU A 9 -4.22 -58.03 35.81
N SER A 10 -5.22 -57.45 35.13
CA SER A 10 -5.43 -57.65 33.70
C SER A 10 -4.39 -56.85 32.90
N LYS A 11 -3.41 -57.57 32.35
CA LYS A 11 -2.60 -57.11 31.21
C LYS A 11 -3.48 -57.07 29.96
N THR A 12 -3.93 -55.89 29.58
CA THR A 12 -4.50 -55.65 28.25
C THR A 12 -3.36 -55.18 27.34
N THR A 13 -2.72 -56.13 26.67
CA THR A 13 -1.83 -55.88 25.53
C THR A 13 -2.70 -55.52 24.33
N ASP A 14 -2.93 -54.23 24.11
CA ASP A 14 -3.50 -53.74 22.86
C ASP A 14 -2.36 -53.61 21.84
N GLU A 15 -2.00 -54.75 21.23
CA GLU A 15 -1.20 -54.76 20.01
C GLU A 15 -2.08 -54.29 18.85
N THR A 16 -2.20 -52.97 18.70
CA THR A 16 -2.72 -52.39 17.47
C THR A 16 -1.64 -52.49 16.40
N MET A 17 -1.82 -53.48 15.52
CA MET A 17 -1.03 -53.74 14.33
C MET A 17 -0.86 -52.48 13.47
N GLY A 18 0.36 -52.34 12.94
CA GLY A 18 0.82 -51.19 12.16
C GLY A 18 -0.11 -50.83 11.01
N ASN A 19 -0.76 -49.69 11.16
CA ASN A 19 -1.31 -48.97 10.03
C ASN A 19 -0.16 -48.16 9.43
N SER A 20 0.18 -48.44 8.17
CA SER A 20 1.17 -47.73 7.38
C SER A 20 1.02 -46.23 7.59
N SER A 21 1.96 -45.61 8.32
CA SER A 21 1.92 -44.19 8.61
C SER A 21 2.06 -43.43 7.31
N GLU A 22 0.93 -43.07 6.69
CA GLU A 22 0.86 -41.94 5.79
C GLU A 22 1.51 -40.79 6.55
N LYS A 23 2.73 -40.41 6.14
CA LYS A 23 3.45 -39.30 6.75
C LYS A 23 2.64 -38.06 6.48
N LYS A 24 1.74 -37.72 7.40
CA LYS A 24 1.00 -36.47 7.37
C LYS A 24 2.04 -35.37 7.31
N THR A 25 2.04 -34.62 6.23
CA THR A 25 2.85 -33.42 6.08
C THR A 25 2.34 -32.40 7.08
N ALA A 26 2.97 -32.37 8.24
CA ALA A 26 2.67 -31.39 9.28
C ALA A 26 3.69 -30.26 9.21
N VAL A 27 3.21 -29.03 9.00
CA VAL A 27 4.04 -27.84 9.15
C VAL A 27 4.12 -27.53 10.64
N SER A 28 5.34 -27.33 11.13
CA SER A 28 5.59 -26.88 12.50
C SER A 28 6.52 -25.67 12.47
N PHE A 29 6.37 -24.81 13.47
CA PHE A 29 7.23 -23.66 13.70
C PHE A 29 8.05 -23.94 14.96
N SER A 30 9.35 -23.72 14.90
CA SER A 30 10.27 -23.98 16.02
C SER A 30 10.67 -22.69 16.73
N ASN A 31 11.30 -21.79 15.99
CA ASN A 31 11.94 -20.60 16.53
C ASN A 31 11.30 -19.32 15.98
N ILE A 32 11.24 -18.31 16.83
CA ILE A 32 10.85 -16.95 16.48
C ILE A 32 12.10 -16.08 16.52
N GLN A 33 12.26 -15.26 15.48
CA GLN A 33 13.24 -14.19 15.45
C GLN A 33 12.51 -12.85 15.61
N ILE A 34 12.88 -12.08 16.63
CA ILE A 34 12.28 -10.78 16.95
C ILE A 34 13.31 -9.69 16.62
N ARG A 35 12.91 -8.70 15.82
CA ARG A 35 13.75 -7.55 15.48
C ARG A 35 13.16 -6.26 16.03
N GLU A 36 14.00 -5.46 16.66
CA GLU A 36 13.63 -4.14 17.16
C GLU A 36 14.12 -3.04 16.23
N TYR A 37 13.22 -2.13 15.88
CA TYR A 37 13.50 -1.01 14.98
C TYR A 37 13.34 0.32 15.73
N PRO A 38 14.25 1.28 15.51
CA PRO A 38 14.12 2.63 16.06
C PRO A 38 12.82 3.29 15.62
N ILE A 39 12.23 4.08 16.52
CA ILE A 39 11.11 4.95 16.19
C ILE A 39 11.66 6.29 15.71
N ILE A 40 11.35 6.65 14.46
CA ILE A 40 11.81 7.87 13.80
C ILE A 40 10.63 8.77 13.41
N VAL A 41 10.95 10.00 12.98
CA VAL A 41 9.95 10.96 12.47
C VAL A 41 9.39 10.45 11.14
N GLY A 42 8.06 10.31 11.06
CA GLY A 42 7.38 9.86 9.84
C GLY A 42 6.78 10.99 8.99
N ASP A 43 5.94 10.61 8.04
CA ASP A 43 5.23 11.52 7.12
C ASP A 43 3.72 11.18 6.99
N ASN A 44 3.21 10.26 7.81
CA ASN A 44 1.83 9.76 7.72
C ASN A 44 0.78 10.89 7.85
N PRO A 45 0.01 11.20 6.78
CA PRO A 45 -0.98 12.28 6.79
C PRO A 45 -2.28 11.93 7.55
N ALA A 46 -2.52 10.66 7.88
CA ALA A 46 -3.75 10.18 8.53
C ALA A 46 -3.81 10.52 10.02
N ILE A 47 -2.71 10.95 10.63
CA ILE A 47 -2.72 11.38 12.04
C ILE A 47 -3.63 12.59 12.21
N MET A 48 -4.30 12.75 13.35
CA MET A 48 -5.11 13.96 13.59
C MET A 48 -4.25 15.15 14.06
N THR A 49 -3.34 14.92 15.01
CA THR A 49 -2.54 15.96 15.67
C THR A 49 -1.12 15.47 15.97
N GLY A 50 -0.20 16.40 16.24
CA GLY A 50 1.18 16.10 16.65
C GLY A 50 2.11 15.68 15.50
N THR A 51 3.26 15.12 15.87
CA THR A 51 4.29 14.65 14.94
C THR A 51 4.05 13.18 14.57
N PRO A 52 3.97 12.81 13.29
CA PRO A 52 3.88 11.40 12.89
C PRO A 52 5.16 10.66 13.29
N ILE A 53 5.03 9.40 13.69
CA ILE A 53 6.15 8.50 13.93
C ILE A 53 6.09 7.34 12.93
N THR A 54 7.23 6.75 12.64
CA THR A 54 7.37 5.51 11.87
C THR A 54 8.54 4.71 12.44
N ILE A 55 8.75 3.49 11.95
CA ILE A 55 9.96 2.71 12.23
C ILE A 55 11.01 2.96 11.14
N ASP A 56 12.27 2.84 11.51
CA ASP A 56 13.39 2.85 10.56
C ASP A 56 13.53 1.50 9.83
N TRP A 57 14.35 1.46 8.79
CA TRP A 57 14.64 0.26 8.02
C TRP A 57 15.73 -0.62 8.65
N GLU A 58 16.61 -0.01 9.44
CA GLU A 58 17.71 -0.70 10.11
C GLU A 58 17.26 -1.10 11.52
N HIS A 59 17.39 -2.38 11.84
CA HIS A 59 17.11 -2.87 13.20
C HIS A 59 18.30 -2.56 14.10
N VAL A 60 18.02 -2.34 15.37
CA VAL A 60 19.05 -2.11 16.40
C VAL A 60 19.35 -3.37 17.21
N GLU A 61 18.36 -4.25 17.37
CA GLU A 61 18.47 -5.45 18.17
C GLU A 61 17.73 -6.62 17.49
N GLU A 62 18.26 -7.84 17.68
CA GLU A 62 17.69 -9.09 17.17
C GLU A 62 17.78 -10.15 18.27
N PHE A 63 16.68 -10.87 18.50
CA PHE A 63 16.56 -11.90 19.53
C PHE A 63 15.93 -13.15 18.95
N ASP A 64 16.43 -14.31 19.37
CA ASP A 64 15.84 -15.62 19.02
C ASP A 64 15.24 -16.25 20.28
N CYS A 65 14.01 -16.76 20.17
CA CYS A 65 13.37 -17.53 21.24
C CYS A 65 12.54 -18.68 20.69
N SER A 66 12.21 -19.66 21.55
CA SER A 66 11.29 -20.73 21.17
C SER A 66 9.86 -20.23 21.08
N ILE A 67 9.06 -20.84 20.21
CA ILE A 67 7.63 -20.54 20.09
C ILE A 67 6.89 -20.70 21.43
N ASP A 68 7.25 -21.72 22.20
CA ASP A 68 6.60 -22.05 23.46
C ASP A 68 6.88 -20.98 24.52
N ASP A 69 8.12 -20.50 24.62
CA ASP A 69 8.49 -19.44 25.56
C ASP A 69 7.78 -18.13 25.23
N TYR A 70 7.68 -17.80 23.93
CA TYR A 70 6.99 -16.59 23.48
C TYR A 70 5.49 -16.62 23.80
N GLU A 71 4.79 -17.73 23.50
CA GLU A 71 3.35 -17.84 23.76
C GLU A 71 3.05 -17.89 25.27
N GLN A 72 3.94 -18.47 26.10
CA GLN A 72 3.81 -18.42 27.56
C GLN A 72 3.96 -17.00 28.12
N ALA A 73 4.87 -16.19 27.56
CA ALA A 73 5.12 -14.81 28.01
C ALA A 73 4.16 -13.78 27.39
N LYS A 74 3.34 -14.17 26.43
CA LYS A 74 2.52 -13.27 25.62
C LYS A 74 1.45 -12.55 26.47
N PRO A 75 1.41 -11.21 26.47
CA PRO A 75 0.38 -10.46 27.18
C PRO A 75 -0.98 -10.63 26.50
N LYS A 76 -2.05 -10.29 27.22
CA LYS A 76 -3.41 -10.30 26.67
C LYS A 76 -3.51 -9.38 25.43
N PRO A 77 -4.31 -9.75 24.41
CA PRO A 77 -4.54 -8.90 23.24
C PRO A 77 -5.04 -7.52 23.63
N ARG A 78 -4.46 -6.49 23.01
CA ARG A 78 -4.85 -5.08 23.24
C ARG A 78 -6.10 -4.70 22.45
N ASN A 79 -6.94 -3.85 23.02
CA ASN A 79 -8.06 -3.27 22.29
C ASN A 79 -7.58 -2.14 21.35
N MET A 80 -8.38 -1.79 20.35
CA MET A 80 -8.15 -0.70 19.38
C MET A 80 -7.81 0.63 20.04
N LEU A 81 -8.41 0.95 21.20
CA LEU A 81 -8.09 2.17 21.95
C LEU A 81 -6.70 2.13 22.60
N GLU A 82 -6.26 0.96 23.06
CA GLU A 82 -4.93 0.75 23.65
C GLU A 82 -3.82 0.73 22.59
N LEU A 83 -4.18 0.43 21.34
CA LEU A 83 -3.29 0.54 20.18
C LEU A 83 -3.12 1.98 19.71
N ARG A 84 -4.00 2.91 20.11
CA ARG A 84 -3.88 4.33 19.73
C ARG A 84 -2.84 5.02 20.59
N LEU A 85 -1.79 5.51 19.94
CA LEU A 85 -0.73 6.26 20.61
C LEU A 85 -1.04 7.78 20.64
N PRO A 86 -1.24 8.39 21.82
CA PRO A 86 -1.52 9.82 21.94
C PRO A 86 -0.40 10.70 21.39
N ALA A 87 -0.73 11.93 20.97
CA ALA A 87 0.24 12.87 20.41
C ALA A 87 1.39 13.21 21.38
N ARG A 88 1.08 13.33 22.68
CA ARG A 88 2.07 13.57 23.73
C ARG A 88 3.08 12.44 23.82
N ASN A 89 2.61 11.20 23.86
CA ASN A 89 3.47 10.01 23.94
C ASN A 89 4.38 9.91 22.69
N ARG A 90 3.86 10.20 21.49
CA ARG A 90 4.68 10.29 20.28
C ARG A 90 5.79 11.34 20.39
N ASP A 91 5.47 12.53 20.88
CA ASP A 91 6.46 13.58 21.07
C ASP A 91 7.48 13.22 22.17
N GLU A 92 7.09 12.49 23.21
CA GLU A 92 7.99 12.00 24.26
C GLU A 92 8.95 10.92 23.73
N ILE A 93 8.45 9.96 22.94
CA ILE A 93 9.26 8.94 22.26
C ILE A 93 10.29 9.59 21.34
N LEU A 94 9.87 10.55 20.49
CA LEU A 94 10.80 11.21 19.59
C LEU A 94 11.86 12.03 20.35
N LYS A 95 11.51 12.62 21.50
CA LYS A 95 12.49 13.30 22.36
C LYS A 95 13.49 12.31 22.96
N SER A 96 13.05 11.14 23.44
CA SER A 96 13.95 10.14 24.02
C SER A 96 14.90 9.55 22.97
N GLN A 97 14.48 9.52 21.70
CA GLN A 97 15.31 9.14 20.55
C GLN A 97 16.23 10.26 20.05
N GLY A 98 16.29 11.41 20.75
CA GLY A 98 17.22 12.50 20.41
C GLY A 98 16.74 13.46 19.32
N PHE A 99 15.52 13.33 18.81
CA PHE A 99 15.02 14.25 17.77
C PHE A 99 14.76 15.65 18.32
N SER A 100 15.31 16.65 17.63
CA SER A 100 15.14 18.04 18.01
C SER A 100 13.69 18.51 17.79
N LEU A 101 13.34 19.67 18.36
CA LEU A 101 12.06 20.31 18.06
C LEU A 101 11.91 20.64 16.56
N LYS A 102 13.02 20.91 15.87
CA LYS A 102 13.02 21.26 14.45
C LYS A 102 12.65 20.03 13.61
N ASP A 103 13.26 18.88 13.88
CA ASP A 103 13.03 17.64 13.11
C ASP A 103 11.56 17.19 13.22
N ARG A 104 11.02 17.25 14.42
CA ARG A 104 9.61 16.94 14.68
C ARG A 104 8.67 17.90 13.94
N GLN A 105 9.00 19.19 13.92
CA GLN A 105 8.22 20.18 13.18
C GLN A 105 8.28 19.96 11.67
N VAL A 106 9.40 19.47 11.14
CA VAL A 106 9.53 19.09 9.72
C VAL A 106 8.57 17.95 9.38
N GLY A 107 8.58 16.85 10.16
CA GLY A 107 7.65 15.73 9.94
C GLY A 107 6.18 16.14 10.02
N LYS A 108 5.84 16.98 11.01
CA LYS A 108 4.49 17.56 11.14
C LYS A 108 4.10 18.38 9.91
N LYS A 109 5.01 19.20 9.36
CA LYS A 109 4.76 19.99 8.14
C LYS A 109 4.60 19.08 6.92
N ALA A 110 5.41 18.04 6.79
CA ALA A 110 5.32 17.07 5.69
C ALA A 110 3.94 16.39 5.69
N ALA A 111 3.52 15.82 6.82
CA ALA A 111 2.22 15.17 6.95
C ALA A 111 1.04 16.12 6.65
N ASN A 112 1.09 17.36 7.14
CA ASN A 112 0.05 18.36 6.86
C ASN A 112 0.01 18.76 5.38
N THR A 113 1.17 18.84 4.72
CA THR A 113 1.26 19.13 3.29
C THR A 113 0.63 18.01 2.48
N THR A 114 0.98 16.76 2.76
CA THR A 114 0.40 15.57 2.13
C THR A 114 -1.10 15.49 2.39
N ARG A 115 -1.57 15.77 3.61
CA ARG A 115 -3.01 15.81 3.93
C ARG A 115 -3.74 16.86 3.08
N ARG A 116 -3.17 18.06 2.96
CA ARG A 116 -3.74 19.14 2.14
C ARG A 116 -3.77 18.79 0.66
N GLN A 117 -2.72 18.14 0.16
CA GLN A 117 -2.69 17.64 -1.22
C GLN A 117 -3.77 16.59 -1.45
N ARG A 118 -3.89 15.58 -0.58
CA ARG A 118 -4.94 14.54 -0.67
C ARG A 118 -6.34 15.13 -0.65
N ARG A 119 -6.61 16.08 0.25
CA ARG A 119 -7.89 16.80 0.34
C ARG A 119 -8.20 17.56 -0.96
N ARG A 120 -7.19 18.24 -1.53
CA ARG A 120 -7.36 18.92 -2.82
C ARG A 120 -7.66 17.93 -3.93
N THR A 121 -6.94 16.81 -4.01
CA THR A 121 -7.20 15.78 -5.02
C THR A 121 -8.64 15.26 -4.91
N SER A 122 -9.11 14.95 -3.70
CA SER A 122 -10.50 14.50 -3.50
C SER A 122 -11.53 15.57 -3.85
N GLU A 123 -11.28 16.84 -3.53
CA GLU A 123 -12.17 17.96 -3.90
C GLU A 123 -12.18 18.20 -5.42
N THR A 124 -11.04 18.00 -6.09
CA THR A 124 -10.87 18.29 -7.51
C THR A 124 -11.36 17.15 -8.41
N MET A 125 -11.39 15.91 -7.91
CA MET A 125 -11.92 14.75 -8.65
C MET A 125 -13.35 14.99 -9.16
N ASN A 126 -14.20 15.64 -8.37
CA ASN A 126 -15.59 15.95 -8.75
C ASN A 126 -15.71 17.22 -9.62
N LEU A 127 -14.61 17.95 -9.85
CA LEU A 127 -14.59 19.22 -10.58
C LEU A 127 -13.81 19.13 -11.91
N SER A 128 -13.38 17.94 -12.33
CA SER A 128 -12.57 17.75 -13.54
C SER A 128 -13.19 18.39 -14.79
N ILE A 129 -14.50 18.21 -15.00
CA ILE A 129 -15.25 18.79 -16.12
C ILE A 129 -15.22 20.33 -16.08
N VAL A 130 -15.40 20.91 -14.89
CA VAL A 130 -15.34 22.36 -14.70
C VAL A 130 -13.91 22.86 -14.90
N GLN A 131 -12.92 22.13 -14.42
CA GLN A 131 -11.52 22.48 -14.55
C GLN A 131 -11.06 22.46 -16.02
N GLU A 132 -11.48 21.48 -16.81
CA GLU A 132 -11.22 21.41 -18.26
C GLU A 132 -11.84 22.60 -19.01
N SER A 133 -13.08 22.96 -18.68
CA SER A 133 -13.75 24.09 -19.32
C SER A 133 -13.08 25.43 -18.98
N ILE A 134 -12.68 25.63 -17.72
CA ILE A 134 -11.87 26.78 -17.29
C ILE A 134 -10.53 26.79 -18.01
N GLU A 135 -9.86 25.65 -18.17
CA GLU A 135 -8.58 25.57 -18.87
C GLU A 135 -8.73 25.91 -20.36
N LYS A 136 -9.78 25.40 -21.02
CA LYS A 136 -10.11 25.75 -22.41
C LYS A 136 -10.36 27.26 -22.54
N ALA A 137 -11.13 27.84 -21.63
CA ALA A 137 -11.39 29.28 -21.59
C ALA A 137 -10.10 30.09 -21.38
N LYS A 138 -9.24 29.69 -20.44
CA LYS A 138 -7.94 30.32 -20.18
C LYS A 138 -7.04 30.24 -21.41
N ARG A 139 -6.95 29.08 -22.06
CA ARG A 139 -6.18 28.90 -23.30
C ARG A 139 -6.73 29.79 -24.42
N ALA A 140 -8.05 29.86 -24.58
CA ALA A 140 -8.68 30.72 -25.57
C ALA A 140 -8.35 32.21 -25.31
N ALA A 141 -8.48 32.66 -24.06
CA ALA A 141 -8.17 34.02 -23.66
C ALA A 141 -6.68 34.37 -23.88
N LEU A 142 -5.75 33.49 -23.47
CA LEU A 142 -4.31 33.69 -23.69
C LEU A 142 -3.95 33.69 -25.19
N ASN A 143 -4.60 32.84 -25.98
CA ASN A 143 -4.42 32.81 -27.43
C ASN A 143 -4.97 34.06 -28.12
N ALA A 144 -6.04 34.65 -27.58
CA ALA A 144 -6.66 35.87 -28.10
C ALA A 144 -5.93 37.15 -27.68
N THR A 145 -5.21 37.12 -26.55
CA THR A 145 -4.54 38.30 -25.98
C THR A 145 -3.02 38.21 -26.17
N ILE A 146 -2.35 37.44 -25.33
CA ILE A 146 -0.89 37.42 -25.19
C ILE A 146 -0.19 36.75 -26.37
N TYR A 147 -0.72 35.62 -26.85
CA TYR A 147 -0.09 34.85 -27.94
C TYR A 147 -0.62 35.21 -29.33
N ARG A 148 -1.47 36.24 -29.44
CA ARG A 148 -2.13 36.62 -30.70
C ARG A 148 -1.12 37.00 -31.79
N SER A 149 -0.17 37.88 -31.47
CA SER A 149 0.84 38.37 -32.42
C SER A 149 1.81 37.26 -32.84
N ARG A 150 2.20 36.39 -31.90
CA ARG A 150 3.03 35.20 -32.18
C ARG A 150 2.33 34.21 -33.10
N LYS A 151 1.05 33.90 -32.83
CA LYS A 151 0.25 33.01 -33.70
C LYS A 151 0.01 33.58 -35.10
N GLN A 152 -0.12 34.91 -35.24
CA GLN A 152 -0.22 35.53 -36.56
C GLN A 152 1.05 35.31 -37.37
N LYS A 153 2.22 35.56 -36.77
CA LYS A 153 3.53 35.29 -37.42
C LYS A 153 3.71 33.82 -37.77
N GLU A 154 3.38 32.91 -36.85
CA GLU A 154 3.43 31.46 -37.11
C GLU A 154 2.48 31.03 -38.25
N ARG A 155 1.27 31.60 -38.32
CA ARG A 155 0.30 31.33 -39.40
C ARG A 155 0.75 31.89 -40.75
N GLU A 156 1.32 33.08 -40.77
CA GLU A 156 1.88 33.70 -41.97
C GLU A 156 3.05 32.88 -42.51
N PHE A 157 3.96 32.47 -41.63
CA PHE A 157 5.06 31.56 -41.98
C PHE A 157 4.53 30.22 -42.53
N LEU A 158 3.59 29.57 -41.83
CA LEU A 158 3.03 28.27 -42.26
C LEU A 158 2.25 28.35 -43.57
N LYS A 159 1.56 29.47 -43.87
CA LYS A 159 0.84 29.67 -45.14
C LYS A 159 1.78 29.54 -46.33
N GLU A 160 3.01 30.02 -46.21
CA GLU A 160 4.00 29.91 -47.28
C GLU A 160 4.29 28.44 -47.61
N PHE A 161 4.45 27.59 -46.60
CA PHE A 161 4.71 26.15 -46.77
C PHE A 161 3.49 25.36 -47.23
N ILE A 162 2.29 25.68 -46.72
CA ILE A 162 1.04 25.03 -47.12
C ILE A 162 0.70 25.36 -48.58
N SER A 163 0.98 26.59 -49.02
CA SER A 163 0.74 26.99 -50.42
C SER A 163 1.73 26.37 -51.41
N LYS A 164 2.94 26.00 -50.95
CA LYS A 164 3.98 25.37 -51.77
C LYS A 164 3.95 23.84 -51.75
N SER A 165 3.22 23.21 -50.83
CA SER A 165 3.07 21.74 -50.86
C SER A 165 2.11 21.34 -51.99
N PRO A 166 2.55 20.51 -52.97
CA PRO A 166 1.62 19.95 -53.96
C PRO A 166 0.54 19.18 -53.23
N SER A 167 -0.72 19.35 -53.65
CA SER A 167 -1.86 18.66 -53.04
C SER A 167 -1.69 17.15 -53.22
N VAL A 168 -1.14 16.48 -52.21
CA VAL A 168 -1.32 15.03 -52.08
C VAL A 168 -2.75 14.86 -51.61
N LYS A 169 -3.66 14.61 -52.56
CA LYS A 169 -5.02 14.21 -52.23
C LYS A 169 -4.92 12.99 -51.30
N PRO A 170 -5.57 12.98 -50.13
CA PRO A 170 -5.64 11.77 -49.34
C PRO A 170 -6.25 10.68 -50.23
N LYS A 171 -5.54 9.55 -50.39
CA LYS A 171 -6.13 8.36 -51.00
C LYS A 171 -7.40 8.06 -50.21
N THR A 172 -8.55 8.09 -50.86
CA THR A 172 -9.79 7.53 -50.34
C THR A 172 -9.52 6.05 -50.10
N ILE A 173 -9.23 5.69 -48.85
CA ILE A 173 -9.28 4.30 -48.43
C ILE A 173 -10.77 4.02 -48.31
N ALA A 174 -11.28 3.16 -49.18
CA ALA A 174 -12.64 2.67 -49.11
C ALA A 174 -12.92 2.19 -47.69
N SER A 175 -14.10 2.55 -47.17
CA SER A 175 -14.66 1.97 -45.95
C SER A 175 -14.72 0.46 -46.10
N THR A 176 -13.74 -0.24 -45.54
CA THR A 176 -13.91 -1.65 -45.17
C THR A 176 -14.21 -1.65 -43.69
N ASP A 177 -15.37 -2.21 -43.38
CA ASP A 177 -15.96 -2.32 -42.05
C ASP A 177 -14.93 -2.84 -41.05
N PHE A 178 -14.60 -2.00 -40.05
CA PHE A 178 -13.89 -2.45 -38.86
C PHE A 178 -14.97 -2.95 -37.90
N THR A 179 -15.23 -4.25 -37.94
CA THR A 179 -15.98 -4.95 -36.91
C THR A 179 -15.29 -4.71 -35.57
N ASN A 180 -16.03 -4.16 -34.61
CA ASN A 180 -15.59 -4.08 -33.22
C ASN A 180 -15.52 -5.50 -32.66
N ASP A 181 -14.34 -6.11 -32.72
CA ASP A 181 -14.03 -7.25 -31.87
C ASP A 181 -13.73 -6.73 -30.47
N THR A 182 -14.75 -6.82 -29.63
CA THR A 182 -14.68 -6.80 -28.17
C THR A 182 -13.67 -7.87 -27.74
N VAL A 183 -12.47 -7.45 -27.34
CA VAL A 183 -11.57 -8.27 -26.55
C VAL A 183 -12.08 -8.29 -25.12
N ASP A 184 -12.80 -9.37 -24.78
CA ASP A 184 -13.11 -9.75 -23.41
C ASP A 184 -11.81 -10.00 -22.64
N PHE A 185 -11.56 -9.17 -21.64
CA PHE A 185 -10.53 -9.40 -20.64
C PHE A 185 -11.08 -10.42 -19.63
N THR A 186 -10.96 -11.70 -19.96
CA THR A 186 -11.20 -12.79 -18.99
C THR A 186 -9.99 -12.94 -18.07
N THR A 187 -10.27 -12.93 -16.77
CA THR A 187 -9.33 -13.19 -15.69
C THR A 187 -8.82 -14.63 -15.76
N GLU A 188 -7.52 -14.82 -15.93
CA GLU A 188 -6.86 -16.11 -15.70
C GLU A 188 -6.92 -16.47 -14.21
N THR A 189 -7.81 -17.41 -13.88
CA THR A 189 -7.74 -18.22 -12.67
C THR A 189 -6.58 -19.20 -12.76
N VAL A 190 -5.63 -19.08 -11.82
CA VAL A 190 -4.50 -19.99 -11.60
C VAL A 190 -5.03 -21.33 -11.06
N PRO A 191 -4.66 -22.49 -11.62
CA PRO A 191 -5.05 -23.78 -11.07
C PRO A 191 -4.19 -24.17 -9.87
N GLU A 192 -4.86 -24.62 -8.82
CA GLU A 192 -4.28 -25.29 -7.65
C GLU A 192 -3.58 -26.58 -8.08
N GLY A 193 -2.28 -26.67 -7.76
CA GLY A 193 -1.46 -27.86 -7.92
C GLY A 193 -1.67 -28.82 -6.75
N SER A 194 -1.84 -30.08 -7.12
CA SER A 194 -1.86 -31.28 -6.27
C SER A 194 -0.49 -31.58 -5.65
#